data_AF-A0A9E4I168-F1
#
_entry.id   AF-A0A9E4I168-F1
#
_cell.length_a   1.000
_cell.length_b   1.000
_cell.length_c   1.000
_cell.angle_alpha   90.00
_cell.angle_beta   90.00
_cell.angle_gamma   90.00
#
_symmetry.space_group_name_H-M   'P 1'
#
loop_
_entity.id
_entity.type
_entity.pdbx_description
1 polymer ?
#
loop_
_entity_poly.entity_id
_entity_poly.type
_entity_poly.pdbx_seq_one_letter_code
_entity_poly.pdbx_strand_id
1 'polypeptide(L)'
;PESSLALRSVLTGLDSFRLVAVHSVASATGSLVIALALLAGRLDAAEAFCAGALDDLWSLEVWGDDAEARQRLNVRQTDIIEAERFLRLLRHQA
;
A
#
# COMPACT_ATOMS: atom_id res chain seq x y z
N PRO A 1 -9.53 17.84 8.82
CA PRO A 1 -10.42 18.12 9.97
C PRO A 1 -11.68 17.25 9.84
N GLU A 2 -12.16 16.66 10.92
CA GLU A 2 -13.00 15.43 10.98
C GLU A 2 -12.38 14.20 10.30
N SER A 3 -12.26 14.16 8.98
CA SER A 3 -11.69 13.02 8.24
C SER A 3 -10.28 12.64 8.73
N SER A 4 -9.42 13.64 8.91
CA SER A 4 -8.07 13.44 9.46
C SER A 4 -8.07 12.93 10.90
N LEU A 5 -9.09 13.27 11.71
CA LEU A 5 -9.22 12.78 13.09
C LEU A 5 -9.68 11.32 13.10
N ALA A 6 -10.65 10.97 12.25
CA ALA A 6 -11.10 9.58 12.08
C ALA A 6 -9.94 8.68 11.63
N LEU A 7 -9.16 9.12 10.63
CA LEU A 7 -7.97 8.38 10.18
C LEU A 7 -6.91 8.24 11.29
N ARG A 8 -6.64 9.31 12.05
CA ARG A 8 -5.74 9.24 13.21
C ARG A 8 -6.24 8.25 14.26
N SER A 9 -7.53 8.24 14.55
CA SER A 9 -8.13 7.32 15.53
C SER A 9 -7.93 5.86 15.13
N VAL A 10 -8.08 5.53 13.85
CA VAL A 10 -7.80 4.18 13.33
C VAL A 10 -6.33 3.84 13.53
N LEU A 11 -5.41 4.75 13.16
CA LEU A 11 -3.97 4.53 13.27
C LEU A 11 -3.52 4.34 14.73
N THR A 12 -4.07 5.11 15.67
CA THR A 12 -3.73 4.97 17.10
C THR A 12 -4.20 3.67 17.74
N GLY A 13 -5.16 2.97 17.10
CA GLY A 13 -5.62 1.65 17.55
C GLY A 13 -4.78 0.49 17.01
N LEU A 14 -3.81 0.74 16.12
CA LEU A 14 -2.95 -0.30 15.57
C LEU A 14 -1.78 -0.60 16.52
N ASP A 15 -1.42 -1.87 16.63
CA ASP A 15 -0.12 -2.25 17.19
C ASP A 15 1.03 -1.81 16.27
N SER A 16 2.25 -1.80 16.82
CA SER A 16 3.44 -1.32 16.11
C SER A 16 3.69 -2.07 14.81
N PHE A 17 3.39 -3.37 14.74
CA PHE A 17 3.65 -4.17 13.54
C PHE A 17 2.66 -3.83 12.43
N ARG A 18 1.36 -3.76 12.76
CA ARG A 18 0.33 -3.32 11.79
C ARG A 18 0.58 -1.89 11.32
N LEU A 19 1.04 -1.00 12.21
CA LEU A 19 1.37 0.37 11.84
C LEU A 19 2.55 0.44 10.85
N VAL A 20 3.59 -0.39 11.02
CA VAL A 20 4.71 -0.49 10.07
C VAL A 20 4.23 -0.94 8.69
N ALA A 21 3.35 -1.93 8.61
CA ALA A 21 2.77 -2.39 7.35
C ALA A 21 1.96 -1.28 6.66
N VAL A 22 1.10 -0.58 7.40
CA VAL A 22 0.32 0.56 6.87
C VAL A 22 1.25 1.67 6.38
N HIS A 23 2.31 1.99 7.11
CA HIS A 23 3.27 3.02 6.71
C HIS A 23 4.00 2.65 5.41
N SER A 24 4.43 1.41 5.24
CA SER A 24 5.09 0.92 4.03
C SER A 24 4.17 1.10 2.81
N VAL A 25 2.92 0.63 2.89
CA VAL A 25 1.97 0.72 1.77
C VAL A 25 1.56 2.16 1.50
N ALA A 26 1.34 2.97 2.53
CA ALA A 26 1.00 4.38 2.36
C ALA A 26 2.13 5.17 1.70
N SER A 27 3.39 4.83 2.01
CA SER A 27 4.57 5.44 1.38
C SER A 27 4.74 4.99 -0.07
N ALA A 28 4.53 3.70 -0.35
CA ALA A 28 4.64 3.15 -1.71
C ALA A 28 3.55 3.68 -2.66
N THR A 29 2.33 3.89 -2.15
CA THR A 29 1.17 4.32 -2.96
C THR A 29 0.90 5.82 -2.89
N GLY A 30 1.51 6.54 -1.94
CA GLY A 30 1.13 7.92 -1.60
C GLY A 30 -0.27 8.05 -0.98
N SER A 31 -0.92 6.95 -0.59
CA SER A 31 -2.31 6.95 -0.15
C SER A 31 -2.53 6.15 1.13
N LEU A 32 -2.90 6.86 2.21
CA LEU A 32 -3.31 6.23 3.46
C LEU A 32 -4.60 5.40 3.29
N VAL A 33 -5.50 5.82 2.39
CA VAL A 33 -6.77 5.11 2.17
C VAL A 33 -6.53 3.73 1.56
N ILE A 34 -5.62 3.63 0.58
CA ILE A 34 -5.25 2.34 -0.03
C ILE A 34 -4.58 1.43 1.01
N ALA A 35 -3.66 1.98 1.82
CA ALA A 35 -3.01 1.23 2.88
C ALA A 35 -3.99 0.67 3.92
N LEU A 36 -4.98 1.46 4.34
CA LEU A 36 -6.02 1.01 5.27
C LEU A 36 -6.99 0.01 4.62
N ALA A 37 -7.26 0.14 3.31
CA ALA A 37 -8.07 -0.83 2.57
C ALA A 37 -7.39 -2.20 2.49
N LEU A 38 -6.07 -2.23 2.21
CA LEU A 38 -5.27 -3.46 2.27
C LEU A 38 -5.27 -4.06 3.69
N LEU A 39 -5.03 -3.25 4.73
CA LEU A 39 -5.06 -3.70 6.12
C LEU A 39 -6.43 -4.32 6.48
N ALA A 40 -7.52 -3.72 6.02
CA ALA A 40 -8.88 -4.20 6.24
C ALA A 40 -9.26 -5.42 5.38
N GLY A 41 -8.39 -5.87 4.47
CA GLY A 41 -8.69 -6.95 3.51
C GLY A 41 -9.75 -6.57 2.47
N ARG A 42 -9.96 -5.27 2.24
CA ARG A 42 -10.85 -4.74 1.19
C ARG A 42 -10.19 -4.78 -0.19
N LEU A 43 -8.86 -4.68 -0.22
CA LEU A 43 -8.01 -4.87 -1.39
C LEU A 43 -6.98 -5.94 -1.04
N ASP A 44 -6.57 -6.72 -2.03
CA ASP A 44 -5.32 -7.48 -1.96
C ASP A 44 -4.10 -6.63 -2.40
N ALA A 45 -2.90 -7.18 -2.29
CA ALA A 45 -1.67 -6.47 -2.66
C ALA A 45 -1.63 -6.04 -4.14
N ALA A 46 -2.18 -6.84 -5.05
CA ALA A 46 -2.17 -6.54 -6.47
C ALA A 46 -3.15 -5.40 -6.79
N GLU A 47 -4.36 -5.46 -6.22
CA GLU A 47 -5.35 -4.40 -6.34
C GLU A 47 -4.86 -3.08 -5.73
N ALA A 48 -4.18 -3.13 -4.57
CA ALA A 48 -3.57 -1.96 -3.95
C ALA A 48 -2.46 -1.34 -4.81
N PHE A 49 -1.60 -2.17 -5.43
CA PHE A 49 -0.57 -1.70 -6.37
C PHE A 49 -1.20 -1.04 -7.60
N CYS A 50 -2.16 -1.70 -8.26
CA CYS A 50 -2.84 -1.16 -9.43
C CYS A 50 -3.54 0.17 -9.12
N ALA A 51 -4.20 0.29 -7.96
CA ALA A 51 -4.85 1.52 -7.55
C ALA A 51 -3.85 2.65 -7.24
N GLY A 52 -2.72 2.32 -6.59
CA GLY A 52 -1.70 3.31 -6.21
C GLY A 52 -0.74 3.72 -7.34
N ALA A 53 -0.64 2.92 -8.39
CA ALA A 53 0.24 3.14 -9.54
C ALA A 53 -0.52 3.46 -10.84
N LEU A 54 -1.81 3.82 -10.77
CA LEU A 54 -2.67 4.00 -11.94
C LEU A 54 -2.05 4.94 -12.99
N ASP A 55 -1.61 6.12 -12.57
CA ASP A 55 -1.03 7.13 -13.46
C ASP A 55 0.29 6.65 -14.06
N ASP A 56 1.13 5.99 -13.27
CA ASP A 56 2.43 5.46 -13.73
C ASP A 56 2.25 4.31 -14.73
N LEU A 57 1.30 3.41 -14.48
CA LEU A 57 0.99 2.29 -15.38
C LEU A 57 0.47 2.81 -16.72
N TRP A 58 -0.46 3.77 -16.68
CA TRP A 58 -0.96 4.42 -17.88
C TRP A 58 0.16 5.17 -18.63
N SER A 59 1.08 5.80 -17.91
CA SER A 59 2.24 6.48 -18.50
C SER A 59 3.12 5.53 -19.30
N LEU A 60 3.41 4.33 -18.77
CA LEU A 60 4.18 3.30 -19.48
C LEU A 60 3.45 2.79 -20.73
N GLU A 61 2.12 2.66 -20.67
CA GLU A 61 1.32 2.25 -21.83
C GLU A 61 1.34 3.29 -22.96
N VAL A 62 1.25 4.58 -22.61
CA VAL A 62 1.13 5.67 -23.60
C VAL A 62 2.47 6.10 -24.16
N TRP A 63 3.50 6.19 -23.32
CA TRP A 63 4.81 6.74 -23.71
C TRP A 63 5.91 5.69 -23.87
N GLY A 64 5.61 4.42 -23.56
CA GLY A 64 6.55 3.31 -23.68
C GLY A 64 7.32 3.01 -22.39
N ASP A 65 7.99 1.86 -22.37
CA ASP A 65 8.63 1.30 -21.18
C ASP A 65 9.99 1.96 -20.92
N ASP A 66 10.03 2.89 -19.97
CA ASP A 66 11.29 3.41 -19.41
C ASP A 66 11.79 2.48 -18.30
N ALA A 67 13.00 1.94 -18.46
CA ALA A 67 13.54 0.92 -17.56
C ALA A 67 13.64 1.41 -16.10
N GLU A 68 13.95 2.70 -15.90
CA GLU A 68 14.03 3.29 -14.56
C GLU A 68 12.63 3.43 -13.92
N ALA A 69 11.66 3.93 -14.69
CA ALA A 69 10.25 4.01 -14.26
C ALA A 69 9.69 2.63 -13.91
N ARG A 70 9.95 1.62 -14.75
CA ARG A 70 9.57 0.23 -14.47
C ARG A 70 10.22 -0.30 -13.21
N GLN A 71 11.52 -0.03 -13.00
CA GLN A 71 12.20 -0.44 -11.78
C GLN A 71 11.57 0.19 -10.53
N ARG A 72 11.22 1.48 -10.57
CA ARG A 72 10.52 2.15 -9.46
C ARG A 72 9.16 1.53 -9.16
N LEU A 73 8.42 1.10 -10.19
CA LEU A 73 7.16 0.37 -10.02
C LEU A 73 7.36 -1.01 -9.42
N ASN A 74 8.37 -1.76 -9.87
CA ASN A 74 8.67 -3.09 -9.34
C ASN A 74 9.03 -3.05 -7.85
N VAL A 75 9.79 -2.03 -7.42
CA VAL A 75 10.10 -1.80 -6.00
C VAL A 75 8.81 -1.56 -5.21
N ARG A 76 7.96 -0.62 -5.66
CA ARG A 76 6.68 -0.34 -5.01
C ARG A 76 5.78 -1.57 -4.95
N GLN A 77 5.70 -2.35 -6.02
CA GLN A 77 4.92 -3.58 -6.04
C GLN A 77 5.43 -4.60 -5.02
N THR A 78 6.76 -4.77 -4.93
CA THR A 78 7.40 -5.67 -3.97
C THR A 78 7.10 -5.25 -2.53
N ASP A 79 7.22 -3.96 -2.22
CA ASP A 79 6.95 -3.43 -0.87
C ASP A 79 5.50 -3.71 -0.44
N ILE A 80 4.53 -3.54 -1.34
CA ILE A 80 3.11 -3.79 -1.05
C ILE A 80 2.84 -5.29 -0.84
N ILE A 81 3.42 -6.15 -1.68
CA ILE A 81 3.29 -7.62 -1.55
C ILE A 81 3.87 -8.11 -0.22
N GLU A 82 5.06 -7.64 0.16
CA GLU A 82 5.69 -8.03 1.41
C GLU A 82 4.93 -7.47 2.62
N ALA A 83 4.34 -6.27 2.53
CA ALA A 83 3.49 -5.73 3.59
C ALA A 83 2.21 -6.58 3.80
N GLU A 84 1.54 -7.03 2.74
CA GLU A 84 0.39 -7.93 2.87
C GLU A 84 0.79 -9.29 3.45
N ARG A 85 1.91 -9.86 2.98
CA ARG A 85 2.45 -11.11 3.52
C ARG A 85 2.76 -10.97 5.00
N PHE A 86 3.38 -9.86 5.40
CA PHE A 86 3.67 -9.55 6.80
C PHE A 86 2.39 -9.50 7.64
N LEU A 87 1.35 -8.80 7.17
CA LEU A 87 0.03 -8.76 7.82
C LEU A 87 -0.63 -10.14 7.93
N ARG A 88 -0.45 -11.01 6.93
CA ARG A 88 -0.89 -12.42 6.99
C ARG A 88 -0.17 -13.19 8.09
N LEU A 89 1.15 -13.04 8.21
CA LEU A 89 1.93 -13.74 9.24
C LEU A 89 1.55 -13.31 10.66
N LEU A 90 1.27 -12.02 10.89
CA LEU A 90 0.79 -11.53 12.19
C LEU A 90 -0.54 -12.17 12.61
N ARG A 91 -1.43 -12.49 11.65
CA ARG A 91 -2.70 -13.18 11.93
C ARG A 91 -2.52 -14.64 12.33
N HIS A 92 -1.39 -15.26 11.98
CA HIS A 92 -1.09 -16.65 12.34
C HIS A 92 -0.40 -16.78 13.71
N GLN A 93 0.04 -15.68 14.32
CA GLN A 93 0.71 -15.67 15.63
C GLN A 93 -0.17 -15.18 16.78
N ALA A 94 -1.37 -14.66 16.49
CA ALA A 94 -2.38 -14.26 17.47
C ALA A 94 -3.39 -15.38 17.71
#